data_AF-D7DKD8-F1
#
_entry.id   AF-D7DKD8-F1
#
_cell.length_a   1.000
_cell.length_b   1.000
_cell.length_c   1.000
_cell.angle_alpha   90.00
_cell.angle_beta   90.00
_cell.angle_gamma   90.00
#
_symmetry.space_group_name_H-M   'P 1'
#
loop_
_entity.id
_entity.type
_entity.pdbx_description
1 polymer ?
#
loop_
_entity_poly.entity_id
_entity_poly.type
_entity_poly.pdbx_seq_one_letter_code
_entity_poly.pdbx_strand_id
1 'polypeptide(L)'
;MAIKQEYALTRAEFDEALVRLRLNVSEVAKETGIPRSYCSEFRNGDRQLRPEQLAKLKDYFESKGLVFEDNSQELTKPESSPPVTDLTKPEGIQHTLLAVRHLSIDQSLNTEQINSILEKIAANDRDAQGLLNEKAERGLLSDWSEQTDSYLKQVFGLFAANYVLMRHLQGRPLVVLEKPIEDNEIDTVATLFANLFHKENGDLVKEEQKPDTTPSGEEDAS
;
A
#
# COMPACT_ATOMS: atom_id res chain seq x y z
N MET A 1 20.71 18.49 25.17
CA MET A 1 19.51 19.23 25.61
C MET A 1 18.33 18.64 24.89
N ALA A 2 17.39 18.03 25.63
CA ALA A 2 16.18 17.47 25.05
C ALA A 2 15.23 18.64 24.74
N ILE A 3 14.90 18.84 23.46
CA ILE A 3 13.81 19.71 23.07
C ILE A 3 12.54 18.94 23.46
N LYS A 4 11.88 19.38 24.53
CA LYS A 4 10.52 18.93 24.85
C LYS A 4 9.69 19.24 23.60
N GLN A 5 9.14 18.21 22.95
CA GLN A 5 8.13 18.42 21.93
C GLN A 5 6.89 18.92 22.66
N GLU A 6 6.71 20.24 22.65
CA GLU A 6 5.45 20.88 23.03
C GLU A 6 4.35 20.37 22.09
N TYR A 7 3.20 20.10 22.69
CA TYR A 7 1.97 19.62 22.10
C TYR A 7 1.74 20.03 20.63
N ALA A 8 1.49 19.04 19.78
CA ALA A 8 1.25 19.23 18.34
C ALA A 8 -0.25 19.31 18.04
N LEU A 9 -0.69 20.45 17.47
CA LEU A 9 -2.07 20.69 17.03
C LEU A 9 -2.57 19.53 16.15
N THR A 10 -3.69 18.91 16.52
CA THR A 10 -4.27 17.80 15.77
C THR A 10 -5.13 18.29 14.60
N ARG A 11 -5.46 17.38 13.68
CA ARG A 11 -6.36 17.68 12.54
C ARG A 11 -7.77 18.07 13.01
N ALA A 12 -8.28 17.36 14.02
CA ALA A 12 -9.59 17.63 14.59
C ALA A 12 -9.62 19.02 15.24
N GLU A 13 -8.60 19.37 16.02
CA GLU A 13 -8.45 20.70 16.62
C GLU A 13 -8.32 21.81 15.58
N PHE A 14 -7.62 21.55 14.48
CA PHE A 14 -7.51 22.49 13.37
C PHE A 14 -8.86 22.75 12.69
N ASP A 15 -9.64 21.71 12.40
CA ASP A 15 -10.97 21.85 11.79
C ASP A 15 -11.96 22.53 12.76
N GLU A 16 -11.92 22.14 14.03
CA GLU A 16 -12.72 22.77 15.09
C GLU A 16 -12.36 24.26 15.25
N ALA A 17 -11.07 24.61 15.21
CA ALA A 17 -10.62 25.99 15.30
C ALA A 17 -11.14 26.86 14.14
N LEU A 18 -11.14 26.32 12.92
CA LEU A 18 -11.73 26.98 11.75
C LEU A 18 -13.22 27.24 11.94
N VAL A 19 -13.97 26.22 12.40
CA VAL A 19 -15.42 26.33 12.63
C VAL A 19 -15.72 27.36 13.72
N ARG A 20 -15.00 27.29 14.85
CA ARG A 20 -15.24 28.12 16.03
C ARG A 20 -14.91 29.59 15.79
N LEU A 21 -13.84 29.86 15.05
CA LEU A 21 -13.43 31.22 14.68
C LEU A 21 -14.08 31.71 13.38
N ARG A 22 -14.89 30.87 12.71
CA ARG A 22 -15.52 31.14 11.40
C ARG A 22 -14.50 31.57 10.33
N LEU A 23 -13.32 30.96 10.36
CA LEU A 23 -12.24 31.22 9.43
C LEU A 23 -12.25 30.21 8.29
N ASN A 24 -11.75 30.62 7.14
CA ASN A 24 -11.45 29.69 6.05
C ASN A 24 -9.94 29.42 5.90
N VAL A 25 -9.60 28.31 5.24
CA VAL A 25 -8.22 27.87 5.04
C VAL A 25 -7.35 28.92 4.35
N SER A 26 -7.94 29.77 3.50
CA SER A 26 -7.22 30.84 2.80
C SER A 26 -6.79 31.96 3.74
N GLU A 27 -7.65 32.30 4.71
CA GLU A 27 -7.36 33.32 5.71
C GLU A 27 -6.24 32.84 6.64
N VAL A 28 -6.33 31.59 7.12
CA VAL A 28 -5.27 31.00 7.95
C VAL A 28 -3.94 30.91 7.19
N ALA A 29 -3.96 30.50 5.92
CA ALA A 29 -2.76 30.44 5.08
C ALA A 29 -2.09 31.82 4.91
N LYS A 30 -2.89 32.88 4.73
CA LYS A 30 -2.40 34.25 4.57
C LYS A 30 -1.72 34.76 5.85
N GLU A 31 -2.33 34.53 7.00
CA GLU A 31 -1.86 35.06 8.29
C GLU A 31 -0.67 34.26 8.85
N THR A 32 -0.63 32.94 8.61
CA THR A 32 0.43 32.06 9.13
C THR A 32 1.60 31.90 8.17
N GLY A 33 1.44 32.33 6.91
CA GLY A 33 2.42 32.15 5.83
C GLY A 33 2.58 30.69 5.41
N ILE A 34 1.72 29.79 5.87
CA ILE A 34 1.70 28.39 5.45
C ILE A 34 0.94 28.29 4.13
N PRO A 35 1.46 27.60 3.10
CA PRO A 35 0.77 27.46 1.83
C PRO A 35 -0.65 26.93 2.00
N ARG A 36 -1.62 27.53 1.30
CA ARG A 36 -3.03 27.12 1.36
C ARG A 36 -3.23 25.63 1.05
N SER A 37 -2.47 25.10 0.09
CA SER A 37 -2.48 23.66 -0.24
C SER A 37 -2.11 22.80 0.96
N TYR A 38 -1.13 23.23 1.76
CA TYR A 38 -0.66 22.46 2.91
C TYR A 38 -1.68 22.46 4.04
N CYS A 39 -2.32 23.60 4.31
CA CYS A 39 -3.41 23.67 5.29
C CYS A 39 -4.63 22.83 4.84
N SER A 40 -4.93 22.81 3.54
CA SER A 40 -6.02 22.00 2.97
C SER A 40 -5.71 20.50 3.04
N GLU A 41 -4.52 20.08 2.62
CA GLU A 41 -4.05 18.69 2.68
C GLU A 41 -3.94 18.21 4.13
N PHE A 42 -3.53 19.09 5.06
CA PHE A 42 -3.50 18.76 6.49
C PHE A 42 -4.90 18.51 7.06
N ARG A 43 -5.85 19.41 6.75
CA ARG A 43 -7.26 19.25 7.16
C ARG A 43 -7.86 17.95 6.63
N ASN A 44 -7.60 17.61 5.37
CA ASN A 44 -8.11 16.39 4.73
C ASN A 44 -7.38 15.11 5.16
N GLY A 45 -6.20 15.24 5.79
CA GLY A 45 -5.39 14.10 6.20
C GLY A 45 -4.39 13.59 5.17
N ASP A 46 -4.27 14.28 4.04
CA ASP A 46 -3.37 13.95 2.94
C ASP A 46 -1.91 14.33 3.24
N ARG A 47 -1.68 15.20 4.24
CA ARG A 47 -0.35 15.67 4.65
C ARG A 47 -0.25 15.79 6.16
N GLN A 48 0.89 15.38 6.72
CA GLN A 48 1.31 15.81 8.07
C GLN A 48 2.17 17.08 7.96
N LEU A 49 1.89 18.07 8.81
CA LEU A 49 2.68 19.29 8.88
C LEU A 49 3.91 19.09 9.76
N ARG A 50 4.96 19.85 9.48
CA ARG A 50 6.17 19.84 10.32
C ARG A 50 5.86 20.42 11.71
N PRO A 51 6.58 20.02 12.77
CA PRO A 51 6.37 20.55 14.12
C PRO A 51 6.36 22.08 14.19
N GLU A 52 7.28 22.75 13.48
CA GLU A 52 7.33 24.22 13.41
C GLU A 52 6.09 24.84 12.75
N GLN A 53 5.46 24.15 11.80
CA GLN A 53 4.24 24.61 11.14
C GLN A 53 3.02 24.41 12.05
N LEU A 54 2.99 23.31 12.80
CA LEU A 54 1.95 23.05 13.80
C LEU A 54 2.00 24.04 14.95
N ALA A 55 3.21 24.37 15.44
CA ALA A 55 3.41 25.42 16.44
C ALA A 55 2.89 26.77 15.93
N LYS A 56 3.21 27.17 14.70
CA LYS A 56 2.70 28.42 14.11
C LYS A 56 1.17 28.46 13.99
N LEU A 57 0.55 27.34 13.62
CA LEU A 57 -0.92 27.24 13.56
C LEU A 57 -1.52 27.37 14.96
N LYS A 58 -0.94 26.69 15.95
CA LYS A 58 -1.36 26.76 17.35
C LYS A 58 -1.25 28.19 17.88
N ASP A 59 -0.07 28.82 17.77
CA ASP A 59 0.17 30.20 18.18
C ASP A 59 -0.83 31.17 17.54
N TYR A 60 -1.11 30.99 16.24
CA TYR A 60 -2.10 31.79 15.54
C TYR A 60 -3.50 31.63 16.14
N PHE A 61 -3.96 30.40 16.36
CA PHE A 61 -5.28 30.15 16.93
C PHE A 61 -5.38 30.58 18.41
N GLU A 62 -4.32 30.42 19.18
CA GLU A 62 -4.25 30.90 20.56
C GLU A 62 -4.28 32.43 20.63
N SER A 63 -3.60 33.11 19.70
CA SER A 63 -3.70 34.57 19.56
C SER A 63 -5.13 35.06 19.26
N LYS A 64 -5.99 34.19 18.72
CA LYS A 64 -7.41 34.46 18.44
C LYS A 64 -8.34 34.06 19.59
N GLY A 65 -7.79 33.61 20.72
CA GLY A 65 -8.55 33.29 21.94
C GLY A 65 -9.01 31.83 22.04
N LEU A 66 -8.46 30.92 21.24
CA LEU A 66 -8.61 29.49 21.49
C LEU A 66 -7.58 29.03 22.52
N VAL A 67 -7.96 28.06 23.35
CA VAL A 67 -7.04 27.42 24.30
C VAL A 67 -7.05 25.95 23.94
N PHE A 68 -5.90 25.44 23.52
CA PHE A 68 -5.72 24.01 23.32
C PHE A 68 -5.20 23.45 24.64
N GLU A 69 -5.93 22.50 25.23
CA GLU A 69 -5.47 21.84 26.43
C GLU A 69 -4.16 21.12 26.14
N ASP A 70 -3.16 21.34 27.01
CA ASP A 70 -1.86 20.67 26.92
C ASP A 70 -2.06 19.20 27.29
N ASN A 71 -2.60 18.41 26.37
CA ASN A 71 -2.56 16.97 26.47
C ASN A 71 -1.14 16.54 26.11
N SER A 72 -0.19 16.86 26.99
CA SER A 72 1.05 16.10 27.12
C SER A 72 0.69 14.71 27.65
N GLN A 73 -0.07 13.93 26.86
CA GLN A 73 0.14 12.51 26.89
C GLN A 73 1.61 12.37 26.49
N GLU A 74 2.43 11.97 27.46
CA GLU A 74 3.60 11.19 27.14
C GLU A 74 3.10 10.12 26.16
N LEU A 75 3.33 10.34 24.87
CA LEU A 75 3.58 9.24 23.97
C LEU A 75 4.73 8.52 24.66
N THR A 76 4.39 7.54 25.49
CA THR A 76 5.31 6.52 25.94
C THR A 76 5.93 6.07 24.64
N LYS A 77 7.17 6.51 24.42
CA LYS A 77 8.01 5.96 23.37
C LYS A 77 7.85 4.46 23.53
N PRO A 78 7.37 3.70 22.51
CA PRO A 78 7.28 2.27 22.66
C PRO A 78 8.63 1.80 23.20
N GLU A 79 8.60 1.15 24.36
CA GLU A 79 9.79 0.78 25.13
C GLU A 79 10.68 -0.25 24.42
N SER A 80 10.33 -0.60 23.18
CA SER A 80 11.27 -1.09 22.19
C SER A 80 11.55 0.02 21.17
N SER A 81 12.63 0.77 21.40
CA SER A 81 13.38 1.22 20.24
C SER A 81 13.82 -0.07 19.53
N PRO A 82 13.45 -0.33 18.27
CA PRO A 82 14.04 -1.45 17.55
C PRO A 82 15.57 -1.29 17.65
N PRO A 83 16.33 -2.38 17.80
CA PRO A 83 17.77 -2.29 17.97
C PRO A 83 18.34 -1.35 16.90
N VAL A 84 19.12 -0.36 17.34
CA VAL A 84 19.83 0.53 16.41
C VAL A 84 20.80 -0.35 15.65
N THR A 85 20.42 -0.71 14.42
CA THR A 85 21.29 -1.47 13.53
C THR A 85 22.51 -0.61 13.22
N ASP A 86 23.67 -1.12 13.60
CA ASP A 86 24.97 -0.58 13.22
C ASP A 86 25.08 -0.63 11.69
N LEU A 87 24.93 0.55 11.06
CA LEU A 87 24.92 0.71 9.60
C LEU A 87 26.30 0.55 8.95
N THR A 88 27.35 0.22 9.73
CA THR A 88 28.70 -0.01 9.21
C THR A 88 28.95 -1.45 8.77
N LYS A 89 27.99 -2.36 9.02
CA LYS A 89 28.09 -3.78 8.61
C LYS A 89 27.20 -4.05 7.39
N PRO A 90 27.74 -4.59 6.28
CA PRO A 90 26.99 -4.79 5.03
C PRO A 90 25.84 -5.80 5.09
N GLU A 91 25.66 -6.50 6.21
CA GLU A 91 24.83 -7.70 6.30
C GLU A 91 23.42 -7.42 6.87
N GLY A 92 23.16 -6.21 7.40
CA GLY A 92 21.92 -5.89 8.12
C GLY A 92 20.93 -4.96 7.42
N ILE A 93 21.23 -4.51 6.19
CA ILE A 93 20.38 -3.56 5.46
C ILE A 93 20.33 -3.96 3.99
N GLN A 94 19.32 -4.73 3.61
CA GLN A 94 18.69 -4.52 2.32
C GLN A 94 17.19 -4.47 2.55
N HIS A 95 16.62 -3.29 2.27
CA HIS A 95 15.19 -2.96 2.33
C HIS A 95 14.61 -2.65 3.71
N THR A 96 15.03 -1.55 4.32
CA THR A 96 14.05 -0.71 5.03
C THR A 96 13.10 -0.19 3.95
N LEU A 97 11.96 -0.84 3.77
CA LEU A 97 10.87 -0.36 2.93
C LEU A 97 10.45 1.03 3.45
N LEU A 98 10.97 2.07 2.82
CA LEU A 98 10.35 3.39 2.90
C LEU A 98 9.02 3.22 2.16
N ALA A 99 7.93 3.02 2.89
CA ALA A 99 6.58 3.01 2.34
C ALA A 99 6.20 4.43 1.91
N VAL A 100 6.81 4.89 0.81
CA VAL A 100 6.46 6.13 0.13
C VAL A 100 5.38 5.77 -0.87
N ARG A 101 4.14 6.02 -0.49
CA ARG A 101 2.86 5.68 -1.16
C ARG A 101 2.25 4.39 -0.65
N HIS A 102 1.06 4.53 -0.06
CA HIS A 102 0.16 3.45 0.32
C HIS A 102 0.05 2.44 -0.85
N LEU A 103 0.33 1.16 -0.57
CA LEU A 103 -0.05 0.09 -1.48
C LEU A 103 -1.59 0.04 -1.47
N SER A 104 -2.21 0.53 -2.54
CA SER A 104 -3.65 0.41 -2.71
C SER A 104 -4.00 -1.07 -2.88
N ILE A 105 -4.90 -1.57 -2.04
CA ILE A 105 -5.46 -2.92 -2.14
C ILE A 105 -6.89 -2.78 -2.67
N ASP A 106 -7.28 -3.66 -3.59
CA ASP A 106 -8.64 -3.75 -4.09
C ASP A 106 -9.61 -4.04 -2.94
N GLN A 107 -10.64 -3.23 -2.80
CA GLN A 107 -11.64 -3.35 -1.75
C GLN A 107 -12.63 -4.51 -2.01
N SER A 108 -12.64 -5.05 -3.23
CA SER A 108 -13.42 -6.25 -3.57
C SER A 108 -12.83 -7.51 -2.92
N LEU A 109 -11.54 -7.52 -2.60
CA LEU A 109 -10.85 -8.67 -2.03
C LEU A 109 -11.08 -8.76 -0.52
N ASN A 110 -11.43 -9.96 -0.05
CA ASN A 110 -11.50 -10.27 1.36
C ASN A 110 -10.10 -10.57 1.94
N THR A 111 -10.00 -10.57 3.27
CA THR A 111 -8.73 -10.80 3.98
C THR A 111 -8.07 -12.13 3.63
N GLU A 112 -8.86 -13.19 3.41
CA GLU A 112 -8.33 -14.52 3.09
C GLU A 112 -7.69 -14.54 1.70
N GLN A 113 -8.35 -13.92 0.70
CA GLN A 113 -7.81 -13.76 -0.65
C GLN A 113 -6.52 -12.93 -0.63
N ILE A 114 -6.50 -11.81 0.11
CA ILE A 114 -5.31 -10.97 0.26
C ILE A 114 -4.14 -11.78 0.84
N ASN A 115 -4.38 -12.51 1.93
CA ASN A 115 -3.35 -13.33 2.56
C ASN A 115 -2.86 -14.43 1.62
N SER A 116 -3.77 -15.12 0.92
CA SER A 116 -3.42 -16.20 0.01
C SER A 116 -2.59 -15.71 -1.18
N ILE A 117 -2.91 -14.53 -1.73
CA ILE A 117 -2.11 -13.87 -2.76
C ILE A 117 -0.70 -13.55 -2.24
N LEU A 118 -0.59 -12.95 -1.05
CA LEU A 118 0.70 -12.59 -0.45
C LEU A 118 1.54 -13.84 -0.11
N GLU A 119 0.92 -14.90 0.39
CA GLU A 119 1.56 -16.19 0.64
C GLU A 119 2.08 -16.82 -0.66
N LYS A 120 1.29 -16.75 -1.74
CA LYS A 120 1.70 -17.25 -3.06
C LYS A 120 2.89 -16.46 -3.61
N ILE A 121 2.89 -15.14 -3.47
CA ILE A 121 4.02 -14.29 -3.85
C ILE A 121 5.28 -14.70 -3.07
N ALA A 122 5.17 -14.86 -1.76
CA ALA A 122 6.30 -15.27 -0.91
C ALA A 122 6.80 -16.68 -1.25
N ALA A 123 5.91 -17.61 -1.61
CA ALA A 123 6.29 -18.94 -2.08
C ALA A 123 7.05 -18.87 -3.41
N ASN A 124 6.54 -18.12 -4.39
CA ASN A 124 7.19 -17.91 -5.67
C ASN A 124 8.58 -17.25 -5.50
N ASP A 125 8.72 -16.29 -4.59
CA ASP A 125 10.02 -15.65 -4.29
C ASP A 125 11.02 -16.65 -3.71
N ARG A 126 10.56 -17.55 -2.82
CA ARG A 126 11.40 -18.62 -2.26
C ARG A 126 11.85 -19.60 -3.35
N ASP A 127 10.94 -20.01 -4.23
CA ASP A 127 11.24 -20.93 -5.32
C ASP A 127 12.21 -20.29 -6.33
N ALA A 128 12.00 -19.01 -6.66
CA ALA A 128 12.89 -18.23 -7.52
C ALA A 128 14.28 -18.10 -6.89
N GLN A 129 14.36 -17.84 -5.58
CA GLN A 129 15.63 -17.81 -4.85
C GLN A 129 16.35 -19.15 -4.89
N GLY A 130 15.62 -20.27 -4.77
CA GLY A 130 16.16 -21.61 -4.94
C GLY A 130 16.83 -21.78 -6.31
N LEU A 131 16.10 -21.47 -7.37
CA LEU A 131 16.58 -21.57 -8.75
C LEU A 131 17.76 -20.61 -9.05
N LEU A 132 17.75 -19.40 -8.49
CA LEU A 132 18.85 -18.43 -8.65
C LEU A 132 20.15 -18.86 -7.97
N ASN A 133 20.08 -19.77 -6.99
CA ASN A 133 21.25 -20.35 -6.34
C ASN A 133 21.78 -21.60 -7.05
N GLU A 134 21.08 -22.11 -8.07
CA GLU A 134 21.57 -23.21 -8.87
C GLU A 134 22.79 -22.81 -9.69
N LYS A 135 23.66 -23.78 -9.95
CA LYS A 135 24.90 -23.53 -10.68
C LYS A 135 24.59 -23.25 -12.16
N ALA A 136 25.03 -22.08 -12.64
CA ALA A 136 24.98 -21.77 -14.06
C ALA A 136 26.02 -22.56 -14.85
N GLU A 137 25.59 -23.20 -15.94
CA GLU A 137 26.44 -24.02 -16.79
C GLU A 137 26.37 -23.55 -18.25
N ARG A 138 27.52 -23.58 -18.93
CA ARG A 138 27.62 -23.22 -20.35
C ARG A 138 27.16 -24.38 -21.23
N GLY A 139 26.50 -24.06 -22.33
CA GLY A 139 26.14 -25.03 -23.36
C GLY A 139 27.32 -25.37 -24.26
N LEU A 140 27.24 -26.52 -24.94
CA LEU A 140 28.25 -26.92 -25.93
C LEU A 140 28.11 -26.13 -27.25
N LEU A 141 26.88 -25.72 -27.60
CA LEU A 141 26.52 -25.03 -28.84
C LEU A 141 25.72 -23.72 -28.59
N SER A 142 25.45 -23.39 -27.33
CA SER A 142 24.65 -22.25 -26.88
C SER A 142 25.32 -21.53 -25.72
N ASP A 143 24.93 -20.28 -25.46
CA ASP A 143 25.51 -19.49 -24.37
C ASP A 143 25.32 -20.14 -23.00
N TRP A 144 24.23 -20.89 -22.80
CA TRP A 144 23.88 -21.58 -21.56
C TRP A 144 23.42 -23.01 -21.84
N SER A 145 23.59 -23.90 -20.86
CA SER A 145 23.05 -25.26 -20.93
C SER A 145 21.52 -25.24 -20.96
N GLU A 146 20.89 -26.27 -21.52
CA GLU A 146 19.42 -26.39 -21.54
C GLU A 146 18.83 -26.33 -20.11
N GLN A 147 19.55 -26.89 -19.14
CA GLN A 147 19.17 -26.83 -17.74
C GLN A 147 19.21 -25.40 -17.18
N THR A 148 20.29 -24.64 -17.47
CA THR A 148 20.40 -23.24 -17.05
C THR A 148 19.32 -22.38 -17.71
N ASP A 149 19.04 -22.60 -19.00
CA ASP A 149 17.97 -21.92 -19.72
C ASP A 149 16.58 -22.25 -19.15
N SER A 150 16.35 -23.50 -18.76
CA SER A 150 15.14 -23.93 -18.06
C SER A 150 14.97 -23.22 -16.71
N TYR A 151 16.04 -23.11 -15.91
CA TYR A 151 16.01 -22.38 -14.64
C TYR A 151 15.70 -20.90 -14.85
N LEU A 152 16.33 -20.25 -15.84
CA LEU A 152 16.05 -18.85 -16.17
C LEU A 152 14.58 -18.64 -16.57
N LYS A 153 14.03 -19.51 -17.42
CA LYS A 153 12.63 -19.46 -17.83
C LYS A 153 11.68 -19.60 -16.63
N GLN A 154 11.98 -20.51 -15.72
CA GLN A 154 11.19 -20.71 -14.50
C GLN A 154 11.25 -19.49 -13.58
N VAL A 155 12.44 -18.92 -13.34
CA VAL A 155 12.60 -17.68 -12.55
C VAL A 155 11.81 -16.53 -13.16
N PHE A 156 11.90 -16.32 -14.48
CA PHE A 156 11.12 -15.28 -15.14
C PHE A 156 9.60 -15.54 -15.07
N GLY A 157 9.18 -16.80 -15.16
CA GLY A 157 7.79 -17.22 -14.96
C GLY A 157 7.28 -16.85 -13.57
N LEU A 158 8.04 -17.15 -12.51
CA LEU A 158 7.70 -16.81 -11.13
C LEU A 158 7.60 -15.30 -10.91
N PHE A 159 8.55 -14.52 -11.45
CA PHE A 159 8.50 -13.06 -11.37
C PHE A 159 7.33 -12.46 -12.14
N ALA A 160 7.04 -12.97 -13.34
CA ALA A 160 5.88 -12.56 -14.11
C ALA A 160 4.58 -12.88 -13.36
N ALA A 161 4.52 -14.04 -12.71
CA ALA A 161 3.36 -14.42 -11.90
C ALA A 161 3.17 -13.47 -10.71
N ASN A 162 4.24 -13.15 -9.98
CA ASN A 162 4.20 -12.19 -8.87
C ASN A 162 3.75 -10.80 -9.32
N TYR A 163 4.19 -10.35 -10.50
CA TYR A 163 3.73 -9.09 -11.07
C TYR A 163 2.21 -9.10 -11.33
N VAL A 164 1.67 -10.18 -11.91
CA VAL A 164 0.21 -10.30 -12.15
C VAL A 164 -0.57 -10.35 -10.84
N LEU A 165 -0.11 -11.11 -9.85
CA LEU A 165 -0.72 -11.17 -8.52
C LEU A 165 -0.75 -9.79 -7.84
N MET A 166 0.35 -9.05 -7.89
CA MET A 166 0.41 -7.68 -7.35
C MET A 166 -0.54 -6.73 -8.07
N ARG A 167 -0.68 -6.86 -9.39
CA ARG A 167 -1.61 -6.07 -10.19
C ARG A 167 -3.06 -6.39 -9.85
N HIS A 168 -3.36 -7.66 -9.60
CA HIS A 168 -4.68 -8.07 -9.12
C HIS A 168 -4.97 -7.53 -7.72
N LEU A 169 -4.01 -7.67 -6.78
CA LEU A 169 -4.11 -7.10 -5.43
C LEU A 169 -4.39 -5.60 -5.44
N GLN A 170 -3.86 -4.87 -6.43
CA GLN A 170 -4.07 -3.42 -6.61
C GLN A 170 -5.37 -3.02 -7.33
N GLY A 171 -6.23 -3.98 -7.70
CA GLY A 171 -7.45 -3.71 -8.47
C GLY A 171 -7.17 -3.27 -9.91
N ARG A 172 -6.02 -3.67 -10.46
CA ARG A 172 -5.56 -3.31 -11.82
C ARG A 172 -5.19 -4.56 -12.63
N PRO A 173 -6.10 -5.54 -12.77
CA PRO A 173 -5.80 -6.81 -13.42
C PRO A 173 -5.28 -6.59 -14.84
N LEU A 174 -4.23 -7.33 -15.21
CA LEU A 174 -3.65 -7.28 -16.57
C LEU A 174 -4.53 -8.04 -17.57
N VAL A 175 -5.19 -9.09 -17.09
CA VAL A 175 -6.09 -9.98 -17.81
C VAL A 175 -7.24 -10.34 -16.87
N VAL A 176 -8.43 -10.61 -17.42
CA VAL A 176 -9.55 -11.12 -16.62
C VAL A 176 -9.22 -12.56 -16.23
N LEU A 177 -9.10 -12.81 -14.94
CA LEU A 177 -8.69 -14.08 -14.36
C LEU A 177 -9.89 -14.90 -13.87
N GLU A 178 -11.11 -14.41 -14.05
CA GLU A 178 -12.31 -14.90 -13.36
C GLU A 178 -12.76 -16.28 -13.85
N LYS A 179 -12.39 -16.71 -15.06
CA LYS A 179 -12.83 -18.00 -15.61
C LYS A 179 -11.74 -18.69 -16.44
N PRO A 180 -11.64 -20.02 -16.33
CA PRO A 180 -10.84 -20.80 -17.26
C PRO A 180 -11.45 -20.67 -18.67
N ILE A 181 -10.59 -20.57 -19.67
CA ILE A 181 -10.98 -20.51 -21.08
C ILE A 181 -10.86 -21.92 -21.65
N GLU A 182 -11.85 -22.39 -22.42
CA GLU A 182 -11.76 -23.70 -23.05
C GLU A 182 -10.59 -23.74 -24.05
N ASP A 183 -9.88 -24.87 -24.15
CA ASP A 183 -8.64 -24.94 -24.92
C ASP A 183 -8.86 -24.66 -26.43
N ASN A 184 -10.06 -24.89 -26.96
CA ASN A 184 -10.49 -24.57 -28.32
C ASN A 184 -10.78 -23.08 -28.55
N GLU A 185 -10.90 -22.27 -27.50
CA GLU A 185 -11.14 -20.83 -27.54
C GLU A 185 -9.85 -20.00 -27.38
N ILE A 186 -8.70 -20.65 -27.24
CA ILE A 186 -7.39 -20.00 -27.11
C ILE A 186 -6.85 -19.64 -28.50
N ASP A 187 -7.02 -18.39 -28.88
CA ASP A 187 -6.63 -17.83 -30.18
C ASP A 187 -5.47 -16.82 -30.10
N THR A 188 -5.13 -16.34 -28.90
CA THR A 188 -4.09 -15.32 -28.69
C THR A 188 -3.14 -15.70 -27.55
N VAL A 189 -1.95 -15.10 -27.54
CA VAL A 189 -1.00 -15.25 -26.42
C VAL A 189 -1.60 -14.74 -25.11
N ALA A 190 -2.46 -13.73 -25.17
CA ALA A 190 -3.15 -13.20 -23.99
C ALA A 190 -4.14 -14.22 -23.40
N THR A 191 -4.95 -14.89 -24.25
CA THR A 191 -5.89 -15.92 -23.79
C THR A 191 -5.17 -17.18 -23.31
N LEU A 192 -4.07 -17.56 -23.97
CA LEU A 192 -3.19 -18.65 -23.50
C LEU A 192 -2.61 -18.34 -22.12
N PHE A 193 -2.05 -17.14 -21.94
CA PHE A 193 -1.47 -16.69 -20.68
C PHE A 193 -2.51 -16.66 -19.56
N ALA A 194 -3.67 -16.07 -19.81
CA ALA A 194 -4.76 -16.00 -18.82
C ALA A 194 -5.21 -17.40 -18.38
N ASN A 195 -5.34 -18.34 -19.32
CA ASN A 195 -5.75 -19.70 -19.01
C ASN A 195 -4.69 -20.47 -18.20
N LEU A 196 -3.41 -20.37 -18.56
CA LEU A 196 -2.32 -20.99 -17.81
C LEU A 196 -2.23 -20.41 -16.39
N PHE A 197 -2.31 -19.09 -16.27
CA PHE A 197 -2.26 -18.42 -14.98
C PHE A 197 -3.45 -18.81 -14.10
N HIS A 198 -4.66 -18.89 -14.67
CA HIS A 198 -5.85 -19.33 -13.95
C HIS A 198 -5.74 -20.80 -13.48
N LYS A 199 -5.19 -21.71 -14.31
CA LYS A 199 -4.98 -23.11 -13.90
C LYS A 199 -4.08 -23.22 -12.67
N GLU A 200 -3.10 -22.33 -12.54
CA GLU A 200 -2.15 -22.36 -11.41
C GLU A 200 -2.60 -21.54 -10.19
N ASN A 201 -3.42 -20.50 -10.39
CA ASN A 201 -3.71 -19.49 -9.36
C ASN A 201 -5.20 -19.16 -9.20
N GLY A 202 -6.09 -19.76 -9.98
CA GLY A 202 -7.49 -19.34 -10.13
C GLY A 202 -8.30 -19.34 -8.84
N ASP A 203 -7.98 -20.23 -7.89
CA ASP A 203 -8.63 -20.26 -6.57
C ASP A 203 -8.33 -19.01 -5.72
N LEU A 204 -7.21 -18.33 -5.97
CA LEU A 204 -6.84 -17.09 -5.29
C LEU A 204 -7.70 -15.89 -5.73
N VAL A 205 -8.38 -16.03 -6.87
CA VAL A 205 -8.98 -14.92 -7.63
C VAL A 205 -10.50 -15.05 -7.77
N LYS A 206 -11.09 -16.11 -7.22
CA LYS A 206 -12.55 -16.32 -7.28
C LYS A 206 -13.25 -15.26 -6.44
N GLU A 207 -14.01 -14.38 -7.06
CA GLU A 207 -14.99 -13.56 -6.35
C GLU A 207 -16.04 -14.50 -5.74
N GLU A 208 -16.16 -14.51 -4.41
CA GLU A 208 -17.42 -14.94 -3.81
C GLU A 208 -18.47 -13.91 -4.23
N GLN A 209 -19.38 -14.30 -5.12
CA GLN A 209 -20.55 -13.50 -5.43
C GLN A 209 -21.29 -13.22 -4.12
N LYS A 210 -21.18 -11.99 -3.61
CA LYS A 210 -22.12 -11.53 -2.58
C LYS A 210 -23.52 -11.65 -3.17
N PRO A 211 -24.45 -12.38 -2.53
CA PRO A 211 -25.82 -12.41 -2.99
C PRO A 211 -26.32 -10.98 -3.04
N ASP A 212 -26.87 -10.61 -4.19
CA ASP A 212 -27.45 -9.30 -4.45
C ASP A 212 -28.65 -9.10 -3.52
N THR A 213 -28.39 -8.63 -2.29
CA THR A 213 -29.44 -8.17 -1.39
C THR A 213 -29.84 -6.77 -1.81
N THR A 214 -30.45 -6.66 -2.99
CA THR A 214 -31.33 -5.54 -3.28
C THR A 214 -32.57 -5.71 -2.40
N PRO A 215 -32.85 -4.82 -1.44
CA PRO A 215 -34.11 -4.87 -0.72
C PRO A 215 -35.20 -4.53 -1.73
N SER A 216 -36.01 -5.52 -2.10
CA SER A 216 -37.26 -5.32 -2.82
C SER A 216 -38.09 -4.35 -1.99
N GLY A 217 -38.17 -3.11 -2.47
CA GLY A 217 -38.97 -2.06 -1.86
C GLY A 217 -40.41 -2.52 -1.68
N GLU A 218 -40.96 -2.15 -0.54
CA GLU A 218 -42.39 -2.14 -0.27
C GLU A 218 -43.13 -1.41 -1.40
N GLU A 219 -43.83 -2.16 -2.23
CA GLU A 219 -45.06 -1.71 -2.86
C GLU A 219 -46.14 -2.70 -2.42
N ASP A 220 -46.94 -2.29 -1.45
CA ASP A 220 -48.39 -2.41 -1.58
C ASP A 220 -49.06 -1.46 -0.57
N ALA A 221 -49.48 -0.32 -1.13
CA ALA A 221 -50.54 0.50 -0.58
C ALA A 221 -51.84 0.10 -1.30
N SER A 222 -52.80 -0.48 -0.58
CA SER A 222 -54.26 -0.24 -0.67
C SER A 222 -55.02 -1.16 0.28
#